data_AF-A0A962QEA9-F1
#
_entry.id   AF-A0A962QEA9-F1
#
_cell.length_a   1.000
_cell.length_b   1.000
_cell.length_c   1.000
_cell.angle_alpha   90.00
_cell.angle_beta   90.00
_cell.angle_gamma   90.00
#
_symmetry.space_group_name_H-M   'P 1'
#
loop_
_entity.id
_entity.type
_entity.pdbx_description
1 polymer ?
#
loop_
_entity_poly.entity_id
_entity_poly.type
_entity_poly.pdbx_seq_one_letter_code
_entity_poly.pdbx_strand_id
1 'polypeptide(L)'
;MIFQHTHQWITGTSPHTGLPKSQTRRLAAGYTFIRVPDGRITHIRKNGRLRWHLGGEYSVQPGRGQRGVGRIAVVAIRLEDVRYISQADAKAEGFADVAGFLDVWRLMHDYTHRHTPIEQLAQRPLERYQAVVLEFEAR
;
A
#
# COMPACT_ATOMS: atom_id res chain seq x y z
N MET A 1 6.68 -4.10 -9.77
CA MET A 1 5.73 -4.98 -9.06
C MET A 1 5.01 -4.19 -7.99
N ILE A 2 3.71 -4.47 -7.82
CA ILE A 2 2.83 -3.83 -6.83
C ILE A 2 2.80 -4.61 -5.53
N PHE A 3 2.91 -5.93 -5.56
CA PHE A 3 2.85 -6.82 -4.40
C PHE A 3 4.09 -7.72 -4.40
N GLN A 4 4.99 -7.53 -3.44
CA GLN A 4 6.22 -8.34 -3.36
C GLN A 4 6.05 -9.51 -2.38
N HIS A 5 5.43 -9.27 -1.23
CA HIS A 5 5.29 -10.27 -0.16
C HIS A 5 3.86 -10.80 0.01
N THR A 6 2.87 -10.15 -0.60
CA THR A 6 1.44 -10.39 -0.32
C THR A 6 0.62 -10.67 -1.57
N HIS A 7 1.26 -11.06 -2.68
CA HIS A 7 0.59 -11.29 -3.95
C HIS A 7 -0.46 -12.42 -3.86
N GLN A 8 -0.20 -13.44 -3.03
CA GLN A 8 -1.12 -14.57 -2.80
C GLN A 8 -2.45 -14.12 -2.15
N TRP A 9 -2.45 -13.01 -1.40
CA TRP A 9 -3.65 -12.49 -0.75
C TRP A 9 -4.57 -11.74 -1.72
N ILE A 10 -4.10 -11.46 -2.94
CA ILE A 10 -4.89 -10.81 -4.00
C ILE A 10 -5.73 -11.84 -4.76
N THR A 11 -5.12 -12.98 -5.09
CA THR A 11 -5.75 -14.08 -5.83
C THR A 11 -6.37 -15.13 -4.93
N GLY A 12 -6.15 -15.03 -3.62
CA GLY A 12 -6.72 -15.87 -2.57
C GLY A 12 -7.17 -15.00 -1.41
N THR A 13 -6.98 -15.47 -0.18
CA THR A 13 -7.33 -14.74 1.04
C THR A 13 -6.11 -14.48 1.91
N SER A 14 -6.13 -13.39 2.67
CA SER A 14 -5.13 -13.22 3.74
C SER A 14 -5.34 -14.29 4.82
N PRO A 15 -4.26 -14.91 5.33
CA PRO A 15 -4.35 -15.83 6.47
C PRO A 15 -4.75 -15.13 7.77
N HIS A 16 -4.66 -13.80 7.83
CA HIS A 16 -4.97 -13.02 9.03
C HIS A 16 -6.42 -12.55 9.09
N THR A 17 -7.09 -12.41 7.94
CA THR A 17 -8.46 -11.89 7.86
C THR A 17 -9.45 -12.87 7.24
N GLY A 18 -8.99 -13.91 6.53
CA GLY A 18 -9.86 -14.79 5.74
C GLY A 18 -10.49 -14.10 4.52
N LEU A 19 -10.07 -12.87 4.21
CA LEU A 19 -10.61 -12.06 3.11
C LEU A 19 -9.53 -11.74 2.07
N PRO A 20 -9.88 -11.55 0.79
CA PRO A 20 -8.94 -11.03 -0.21
C PRO A 20 -8.46 -9.63 0.15
N LYS A 21 -7.19 -9.36 -0.12
CA LYS A 21 -6.59 -8.04 0.00
C LYS A 21 -7.11 -7.14 -1.13
N SER A 22 -7.65 -5.98 -0.80
CA SER A 22 -8.24 -5.00 -1.74
C SER A 22 -7.54 -3.64 -1.74
N GLN A 23 -6.59 -3.44 -0.82
CA GLN A 23 -5.78 -2.23 -0.76
C GLN A 23 -4.30 -2.53 -0.60
N THR A 24 -3.45 -1.60 -1.02
CA THR A 24 -2.02 -1.61 -0.71
C THR A 24 -1.44 -0.22 -0.53
N ARG A 25 -0.57 -0.10 0.47
CA ARG A 25 0.18 1.10 0.79
C ARG A 25 1.63 0.97 0.33
N ARG A 26 2.17 2.07 -0.16
CA ARG A 26 3.60 2.22 -0.49
C ARG A 26 4.09 3.54 0.09
N LEU A 27 5.29 3.55 0.66
CA LEU A 27 5.92 4.79 1.14
C LEU A 27 5.88 5.86 0.03
N ALA A 28 5.31 7.02 0.32
CA ALA A 28 5.12 8.10 -0.66
C ALA A 28 6.46 8.74 -1.08
N ALA A 29 7.48 8.64 -0.23
CA ALA A 29 8.81 9.15 -0.52
C ALA A 29 9.36 8.63 -1.87
N GLY A 30 9.80 9.56 -2.72
CA GLY A 30 10.34 9.26 -4.05
C GLY A 30 9.29 9.09 -5.15
N TYR A 31 8.00 9.31 -4.86
CA TYR A 31 6.94 9.42 -5.87
C TYR A 31 6.55 10.88 -6.11
N THR A 32 6.03 11.15 -7.32
CA THR A 32 5.34 12.39 -7.64
C THR A 32 3.92 12.09 -8.10
N PHE A 33 3.02 13.05 -7.89
CA PHE A 33 1.57 12.86 -8.05
C PHE A 33 1.01 13.89 -9.04
N ILE A 34 0.22 13.42 -10.00
CA ILE A 34 -0.59 14.28 -10.86
C ILE A 34 -1.98 14.35 -10.24
N ARG A 35 -2.46 15.57 -10.02
CA ARG A 35 -3.77 15.86 -9.46
C ARG A 35 -4.65 16.57 -10.48
N VAL A 36 -5.93 16.25 -10.46
CA VAL A 36 -6.97 17.03 -11.15
C VAL A 36 -7.39 18.24 -10.28
N PRO A 37 -8.13 19.22 -10.81
CA PRO A 37 -8.47 20.45 -10.08
C PRO A 37 -9.19 20.25 -8.74
N ASP A 38 -9.95 19.16 -8.59
CA ASP A 38 -10.62 18.78 -7.34
C ASP A 38 -9.65 18.23 -6.25
N GLY A 39 -8.34 18.16 -6.56
CA GLY A 39 -7.30 17.68 -5.67
C GLY A 39 -7.06 16.16 -5.73
N ARG A 40 -7.92 15.39 -6.39
CA ARG A 40 -7.81 13.92 -6.51
C ARG A 40 -6.57 13.53 -7.31
N ILE A 41 -5.87 12.50 -6.81
CA ILE A 41 -4.70 11.94 -7.47
C ILE A 41 -5.16 11.00 -8.58
N THR A 42 -4.67 11.23 -9.80
CA THR A 42 -4.98 10.35 -10.96
C THR A 42 -3.78 9.55 -11.41
N HIS A 43 -2.56 10.07 -11.25
CA HIS A 43 -1.34 9.37 -11.68
C HIS A 43 -0.23 9.50 -10.64
N ILE A 44 0.54 8.43 -10.50
CA ILE A 44 1.73 8.33 -9.66
C ILE A 44 2.92 8.05 -10.56
N ARG A 45 3.98 8.87 -10.44
CA ARG A 45 5.23 8.69 -11.17
C ARG A 45 6.37 8.40 -10.20
N LYS A 46 7.36 7.64 -10.68
CA LYS A 46 8.64 7.40 -9.97
C LYS A 46 9.78 7.66 -10.94
N ASN A 47 10.74 8.50 -10.56
CA ASN A 47 11.87 8.89 -11.41
C ASN A 47 11.41 9.35 -12.81
N GLY A 48 10.39 10.21 -12.87
CA GLY A 48 9.81 10.74 -14.11
C GLY A 48 8.94 9.77 -14.92
N ARG A 49 8.90 8.47 -14.58
CA ARG A 49 8.14 7.45 -15.32
C ARG A 49 6.79 7.20 -14.67
N LEU A 50 5.73 7.05 -15.48
CA LEU A 50 4.43 6.61 -15.02
C LEU A 50 4.56 5.26 -14.34
N ARG A 51 4.05 5.18 -13.10
CA ARG A 51 4.11 3.96 -12.29
C ARG A 51 2.74 3.33 -12.15
N TRP A 52 1.76 4.11 -11.68
CA TRP A 52 0.38 3.70 -11.49
C TRP A 52 -0.56 4.86 -11.84
N HIS A 53 -1.79 4.56 -12.24
CA HIS A 53 -2.83 5.55 -12.44
C HIS A 53 -4.21 4.97 -12.13
N LEU A 54 -5.15 5.86 -11.85
CA LEU A 54 -6.56 5.56 -11.64
C LEU A 54 -7.15 4.91 -12.91
N GLY A 55 -7.90 3.84 -12.75
CA GLY A 55 -8.44 3.01 -13.83
C GLY A 55 -7.40 2.10 -14.52
N GLY A 56 -6.13 2.19 -14.13
CA GLY A 56 -5.07 1.36 -14.70
C GLY A 56 -5.18 -0.09 -14.27
N GLU A 57 -4.91 -1.00 -15.21
CA GLU A 57 -4.87 -2.43 -14.94
C GLU A 57 -3.43 -2.95 -14.86
N TYR A 58 -3.14 -3.75 -13.83
CA TYR A 58 -1.78 -4.21 -13.54
C TYR A 58 -1.72 -5.70 -13.29
N SER A 59 -0.66 -6.35 -13.77
CA SER A 59 -0.38 -7.75 -13.46
C SER A 59 0.09 -7.92 -12.02
N VAL A 60 -0.52 -8.87 -11.31
CA VAL A 60 -0.04 -9.40 -10.03
C VAL A 60 1.09 -10.37 -10.32
N GLN A 61 2.32 -10.00 -9.95
CA GLN A 61 3.53 -10.78 -10.21
C GLN A 61 4.19 -11.16 -8.89
N PRO A 62 4.52 -12.44 -8.64
CA PRO A 62 5.22 -12.87 -7.43
C PRO A 62 6.63 -12.29 -7.29
N GLY A 63 7.30 -12.07 -8.43
CA GLY A 63 8.70 -11.69 -8.49
C GLY A 63 9.07 -11.03 -9.82
N ARG A 64 10.23 -10.36 -9.86
CA ARG A 64 10.69 -9.67 -11.08
C ARG A 64 10.98 -10.73 -12.14
N GLY A 65 10.40 -10.56 -13.34
CA GLY A 65 10.54 -11.54 -14.43
C GLY A 65 9.71 -12.81 -14.25
N GLN A 66 8.95 -12.95 -13.16
CA GLN A 66 8.07 -14.09 -12.95
C GLN A 66 6.74 -13.91 -13.68
N ARG A 67 6.12 -15.03 -14.07
CA ARG A 67 4.80 -15.05 -14.71
C ARG A 67 3.77 -14.39 -13.80
N GLY A 68 2.89 -13.57 -14.40
CA GLY A 68 1.76 -12.97 -13.69
C GLY A 68 0.77 -14.05 -13.25
N VAL A 69 0.27 -13.94 -12.02
CA VAL A 69 -0.69 -14.88 -11.41
C VAL A 69 -2.12 -14.33 -11.36
N GLY A 70 -2.32 -13.07 -11.74
CA GLY A 70 -3.63 -12.41 -11.78
C GLY A 70 -3.52 -10.98 -12.28
N ARG A 71 -4.64 -10.27 -12.30
CA ARG A 71 -4.69 -8.84 -12.64
C ARG A 71 -5.55 -8.09 -11.62
N ILE A 72 -5.26 -6.79 -11.49
CA ILE A 72 -6.04 -5.86 -10.70
C ILE A 72 -6.34 -4.61 -11.51
N ALA A 73 -7.43 -3.92 -11.19
CA ALA A 73 -7.71 -2.57 -11.64
C ALA A 73 -7.66 -1.60 -10.45
N VAL A 74 -6.89 -0.50 -10.57
CA VAL A 74 -6.82 0.53 -9.52
C VAL A 74 -8.07 1.41 -9.59
N VAL A 75 -8.86 1.41 -8.52
CA VAL A 75 -10.16 2.12 -8.44
C VAL A 75 -10.11 3.38 -7.59
N ALA A 76 -9.11 3.51 -6.70
CA ALA A 76 -8.86 4.75 -5.97
C ALA A 76 -7.39 4.94 -5.64
N ILE A 77 -6.99 6.21 -5.52
CA ILE A 77 -5.64 6.62 -5.11
C ILE A 77 -5.76 7.76 -4.10
N ARG A 78 -5.10 7.62 -2.95
CA ARG A 78 -5.03 8.67 -1.92
C ARG A 78 -3.67 8.69 -1.22
N LEU A 79 -3.38 9.80 -0.54
CA LEU A 79 -2.31 9.85 0.45
C LEU A 79 -2.90 9.64 1.83
N GLU A 80 -2.15 8.96 2.69
CA GLU A 80 -2.55 8.72 4.07
C GLU A 80 -1.30 8.76 4.96
N ASP A 81 -1.45 9.25 6.19
CA ASP A 81 -0.49 8.99 7.24
C ASP A 81 -0.88 7.69 7.94
N VAL A 82 -0.09 6.64 7.71
CA VAL A 82 -0.46 5.28 8.14
C VAL A 82 -0.45 5.11 9.66
N ARG A 83 0.09 6.07 10.42
CA ARG A 83 -0.02 6.07 11.89
C ARG A 83 -1.45 6.15 12.37
N TYR A 84 -2.34 6.67 11.54
CA TYR A 84 -3.77 6.84 11.81
C TYR A 84 -4.63 5.90 10.93
N ILE A 85 -4.04 4.82 10.42
CA ILE A 85 -4.77 3.83 9.62
C ILE A 85 -5.95 3.25 10.41
N SER A 86 -7.10 3.09 9.74
CA SER A 86 -8.28 2.49 10.36
C SER A 86 -8.16 0.96 10.47
N GLN A 87 -8.92 0.34 11.39
CA GLN A 87 -9.03 -1.12 11.48
C GLN A 87 -9.55 -1.73 10.16
N ALA A 88 -10.49 -1.06 9.50
CA ALA A 88 -11.05 -1.52 8.24
C ALA A 88 -9.99 -1.53 7.12
N ASP A 89 -9.16 -0.50 7.04
CA ASP A 89 -8.08 -0.43 6.06
C ASP A 89 -6.94 -1.40 6.36
N ALA A 90 -6.60 -1.61 7.64
CA ALA A 90 -5.65 -2.66 8.01
C ALA A 90 -6.14 -4.04 7.56
N LYS A 91 -7.44 -4.32 7.71
CA LYS A 91 -8.06 -5.54 7.18
C LYS A 91 -8.07 -5.60 5.66
N ALA A 92 -8.33 -4.49 4.97
CA ALA A 92 -8.27 -4.40 3.50
C ALA A 92 -6.83 -4.59 2.96
N GLU A 93 -5.82 -4.27 3.77
CA GLU A 93 -4.42 -4.62 3.51
C GLU A 93 -4.13 -6.12 3.77
N GLY A 94 -5.03 -6.82 4.44
CA GLY A 94 -4.87 -8.22 4.82
C GLY A 94 -4.24 -8.43 6.20
N PHE A 95 -4.25 -7.44 7.10
CA PHE A 95 -3.78 -7.58 8.48
C PHE A 95 -4.96 -7.75 9.44
N ALA A 96 -4.75 -8.49 10.53
CA ALA A 96 -5.79 -8.70 11.54
C ALA A 96 -6.20 -7.38 12.23
N ASP A 97 -5.22 -6.52 12.49
CA ASP A 97 -5.37 -5.25 13.19
C ASP A 97 -4.34 -4.20 12.78
N VAL A 98 -4.53 -2.99 13.31
CA VAL A 98 -3.66 -1.82 13.09
C VAL A 98 -2.24 -2.08 13.61
N ALA A 99 -2.10 -2.76 14.75
CA ALA A 99 -0.79 -3.00 15.36
C ALA A 99 0.08 -3.89 14.47
N GLY A 100 -0.45 -5.01 13.97
CA GLY A 100 0.24 -5.91 13.06
C GLY A 100 0.62 -5.24 11.74
N PHE A 101 -0.23 -4.35 11.21
CA PHE A 101 0.12 -3.55 10.04
C PHE A 101 1.31 -2.61 10.34
N LEU A 102 1.24 -1.86 11.44
CA LEU A 102 2.27 -0.88 11.81
C LEU A 102 3.61 -1.54 12.16
N ASP A 103 3.61 -2.73 12.76
CA ASP A 103 4.81 -3.51 13.01
C ASP A 103 5.55 -3.82 11.72
N VAL A 104 4.85 -4.34 10.72
CA VAL A 104 5.43 -4.65 9.40
C VAL A 104 5.86 -3.38 8.67
N TRP A 105 5.07 -2.30 8.74
CA TRP A 105 5.45 -1.02 8.14
C TRP A 105 6.79 -0.50 8.67
N ARG A 106 6.99 -0.54 9.99
CA ARG A 106 8.22 -0.07 10.64
C ARG A 106 9.43 -0.92 10.26
N LEU A 107 9.27 -2.24 10.19
CA LEU A 107 10.33 -3.14 9.73
C LEU A 107 10.82 -2.78 8.31
N MET A 108 9.91 -2.32 7.44
CA MET A 108 10.25 -1.96 6.05
C MET A 108 10.72 -0.52 5.87
N HIS A 109 10.20 0.44 6.65
CA HIS A 109 10.30 1.86 6.33
C HIS A 109 10.92 2.72 7.45
N ASP A 110 10.95 2.21 8.69
CA ASP A 110 11.50 2.89 9.86
C ASP A 110 12.33 1.92 10.73
N TYR A 111 13.19 1.14 10.08
CA TYR A 111 13.89 -0.01 10.68
C TYR A 111 14.79 0.33 11.87
N THR A 112 15.23 1.59 11.99
CA THR A 112 16.01 2.09 13.12
C THR A 112 15.17 2.25 14.40
N HIS A 113 13.83 2.24 14.26
CA HIS A 113 12.85 2.45 15.33
C HIS A 113 11.80 1.31 15.35
N ARG A 114 12.20 0.12 14.90
CA ARG A 114 11.35 -1.07 14.83
C ARG A 114 10.79 -1.56 16.19
N HIS A 115 11.39 -1.12 17.30
CA HIS A 115 10.95 -1.47 18.66
C HIS A 115 10.24 -0.30 19.38
N THR A 116 10.05 0.84 18.71
CA THR A 116 9.36 1.99 19.30
C THR A 116 7.90 1.64 19.61
N PRO A 117 7.38 1.91 20.81
CA PRO A 117 5.96 1.68 21.10
C PRO A 117 5.04 2.44 20.12
N ILE A 118 3.88 1.89 19.79
CA ILE A 118 2.96 2.44 18.77
C ILE A 118 2.53 3.87 19.14
N GLU A 119 2.29 4.11 20.43
CA GLU A 119 1.92 5.42 20.99
C GLU A 119 2.99 6.50 20.77
N GLN A 120 4.25 6.10 20.58
CA GLN A 120 5.36 7.03 20.32
C GLN A 120 5.55 7.31 18.82
N LEU A 121 4.81 6.64 17.93
CA LEU A 121 4.95 6.84 16.49
C LEU A 121 4.48 8.22 16.02
N ALA A 122 3.61 8.89 16.78
CA ALA A 122 3.17 10.25 16.51
C ALA A 122 4.35 11.24 16.43
N GLN A 123 5.45 10.98 17.13
CA GLN A 123 6.65 11.83 17.14
C GLN A 123 7.58 11.56 15.95
N ARG A 124 7.30 10.52 15.15
CA ARG A 124 8.15 10.16 14.01
C ARG A 124 7.94 11.10 12.82
N PRO A 125 8.94 11.29 11.95
CA PRO A 125 8.80 12.12 10.76
C PRO A 125 7.71 11.60 9.81
N LEU A 126 6.88 12.50 9.29
CA LEU A 126 5.76 12.16 8.40
C LEU A 126 6.25 11.43 7.15
N GLU A 127 7.44 11.74 6.63
CA GLU A 127 8.01 11.16 5.40
C GLU A 127 8.22 9.64 5.51
N ARG A 128 8.29 9.10 6.73
CA ARG A 128 8.41 7.66 7.03
C ARG A 128 7.07 6.94 7.09
N TYR A 129 5.97 7.68 7.25
CA TYR A 129 4.63 7.15 7.49
C TYR A 129 3.58 7.63 6.48
N GLN A 130 3.92 8.63 5.65
CA GLN A 130 3.10 9.02 4.52
C GLN A 130 3.14 7.92 3.47
N ALA A 131 2.00 7.29 3.24
CA ALA A 131 1.80 6.30 2.20
C ALA A 131 0.99 6.87 1.04
N VAL A 132 1.27 6.37 -0.15
CA VAL A 132 0.28 6.31 -1.22
C VAL A 132 -0.51 5.02 -1.07
N VAL A 133 -1.83 5.15 -0.99
CA VAL A 133 -2.79 4.06 -0.93
C VAL A 133 -3.32 3.82 -2.35
N LEU A 134 -3.28 2.56 -2.77
CA LEU A 134 -3.95 2.07 -3.96
C LEU A 134 -5.07 1.16 -3.51
N GLU A 135 -6.30 1.51 -3.85
CA GLU A 135 -7.45 0.62 -3.72
C GLU A 135 -7.72 -0.02 -5.08
N PHE A 136 -8.04 -1.31 -5.09
CA PHE A 136 -8.14 -2.07 -6.33
C PHE A 136 -9.12 -3.22 -6.24
N GLU A 137 -9.56 -3.64 -7.41
CA GLU A 137 -10.41 -4.81 -7.60
C GLU A 137 -9.64 -5.88 -8.38
N ALA A 138 -9.83 -7.15 -8.00
CA ALA A 138 -9.32 -8.27 -8.78
C ALA A 138 -10.09 -8.40 -10.12
N ARG A 139 -9.40 -8.86 -11.15
CA ARG A 139 -9.93 -9.09 -12.50
C ARG A 139 -9.75 -10.54 -12.91
#